data_AF-A0A0S8EEN6-F1
#
_entry.id   AF-A0A0S8EEN6-F1
#
_cell.length_a   1.000
_cell.length_b   1.000
_cell.length_c   1.000
_cell.angle_alpha   90.00
_cell.angle_beta   90.00
_cell.angle_gamma   90.00
#
_symmetry.space_group_name_H-M   'P 1'
#
loop_
_entity.id
_entity.type
_entity.pdbx_description
1 polymer ?
#
loop_
_entity_poly.entity_id
_entity_poly.type
_entity_poly.pdbx_seq_one_letter_code
_entity_poly.pdbx_strand_id
1 'polypeptide(L)'
;MSAPRLSEEQVQRYSRHILLPEVGVEGQRRLLGSSACVVGAGGLGSAAAIYLAAAGVGRLGIADGEVVELSNLQRQILHGTPDVGRAKTASAEETLSRLNPDCAVEVFPERLTAASIRQVLRGWDVV
;
A
#
# COMPACT_ATOMS: atom_id res chain seq x y z
N MET A 1 19.14 -1.81 12.57
CA MET A 1 18.26 -1.36 13.67
C MET A 1 17.30 -2.50 13.98
N SER A 2 17.14 -2.90 15.24
CA SER A 2 16.19 -3.97 15.60
C SER A 2 14.77 -3.42 15.46
N ALA A 3 13.94 -4.10 14.67
CA ALA A 3 12.55 -3.70 14.48
C ALA A 3 11.77 -3.82 15.81
N PRO A 4 10.83 -2.90 16.08
CA PRO A 4 10.09 -2.87 17.34
C PRO A 4 9.35 -4.19 17.61
N ARG A 5 9.10 -4.49 18.89
CA ARG A 5 8.27 -5.62 19.27
C ARG A 5 6.85 -5.40 18.73
N LEU A 6 6.22 -6.48 18.26
CA LEU A 6 4.83 -6.45 17.80
C LEU A 6 3.92 -6.20 19.01
N SER A 7 2.90 -5.36 18.84
CA SER A 7 1.81 -5.23 19.82
C SER A 7 0.93 -6.48 19.82
N GLU A 8 0.09 -6.65 20.85
CA GLU A 8 -0.88 -7.76 20.90
C GLU A 8 -1.85 -7.71 19.70
N GLU A 9 -2.33 -6.51 19.35
CA GLU A 9 -3.20 -6.31 18.18
C GLU A 9 -2.50 -6.71 16.87
N GLN A 10 -1.22 -6.37 16.71
CA GLN A 10 -0.43 -6.76 15.54
C GLN A 10 -0.18 -8.27 15.51
N VAL A 11 0.10 -8.90 16.65
CA VAL A 11 0.22 -10.36 16.73
C VAL A 11 -1.09 -11.04 16.32
N GLN A 12 -2.23 -10.52 16.76
CA GLN A 12 -3.55 -11.03 16.38
C GLN A 12 -3.80 -10.87 14.88
N ARG A 13 -3.61 -9.66 14.34
CA ARG A 13 -3.82 -9.32 12.92
C ARG A 13 -2.94 -10.17 12.00
N TYR A 14 -1.66 -10.30 12.30
CA TYR A 14 -0.68 -10.98 11.44
C TYR A 14 -0.43 -12.44 11.82
N SER A 15 -1.24 -13.01 12.72
CA SER A 15 -1.06 -14.39 13.23
C SER A 15 -0.86 -15.42 12.12
N ARG A 16 -1.61 -15.31 11.02
CA ARG A 16 -1.50 -16.24 9.88
C ARG A 16 -0.19 -16.12 9.11
N HIS A 17 0.42 -14.94 9.04
CA HIS A 17 1.75 -14.77 8.45
C HIS A 17 2.84 -15.21 9.42
N ILE A 18 2.71 -14.88 10.71
CA ILE A 18 3.68 -15.26 11.75
C ILE A 18 3.83 -16.77 11.86
N LEU A 19 2.77 -17.55 11.62
CA LEU A 19 2.81 -19.01 11.65
C LEU A 19 3.57 -19.65 10.47
N LEU A 20 3.84 -18.90 9.39
CA LEU A 20 4.61 -19.41 8.26
C LEU A 20 6.10 -19.50 8.65
N PRO A 21 6.75 -20.67 8.52
CA PRO A 21 8.16 -20.85 8.89
C PRO A 21 9.10 -19.85 8.21
N GLU A 22 8.80 -19.46 6.97
CA GLU A 22 9.61 -18.54 6.17
C GLU A 22 9.45 -17.07 6.58
N VAL A 23 8.38 -16.74 7.31
CA VAL A 23 8.08 -15.37 7.77
C VAL A 23 8.40 -15.25 9.26
N GLY A 24 7.69 -15.99 10.11
CA GLY A 24 7.86 -15.90 11.56
C GLY A 24 7.59 -14.49 12.13
N VAL A 25 7.88 -14.32 13.42
CA VAL A 25 7.78 -13.01 14.08
C VAL A 25 8.76 -12.00 13.47
N GLU A 26 9.97 -12.44 13.12
CA GLU A 26 11.00 -11.54 12.60
C GLU A 26 10.69 -11.06 11.18
N GLY A 27 10.19 -11.93 10.29
CA GLY A 27 9.75 -11.53 8.96
C GLY A 27 8.59 -10.54 9.02
N GLN A 28 7.62 -10.75 9.93
CA GLN A 28 6.52 -9.79 10.10
C GLN A 28 7.01 -8.42 10.59
N ARG A 29 7.96 -8.39 11.53
CA ARG A 29 8.61 -7.14 11.97
C ARG A 29 9.35 -6.43 10.83
N ARG A 30 10.00 -7.20 9.96
CA ARG A 30 10.66 -6.64 8.77
C ARG A 30 9.66 -6.05 7.79
N LEU A 31 8.51 -6.70 7.56
CA LEU A 31 7.43 -6.13 6.74
C LEU A 31 6.94 -4.79 7.33
N LEU A 32 6.65 -4.75 8.63
CA LEU A 32 6.22 -3.52 9.32
C LEU A 32 7.30 -2.43 9.33
N GLY A 33 8.57 -2.79 9.22
CA GLY A 33 9.68 -1.85 9.08
C GLY A 33 10.04 -1.49 7.64
N SER A 34 9.38 -2.10 6.64
CA SER A 34 9.70 -1.93 5.22
C SER A 34 8.79 -0.91 4.54
N SER A 35 9.22 -0.52 3.33
CA SER A 35 8.53 0.45 2.50
C SER A 35 8.44 -0.01 1.04
N ALA A 36 7.29 0.21 0.41
CA ALA A 36 7.07 -0.09 -1.01
C ALA A 36 6.38 1.09 -1.71
N CYS A 37 6.73 1.35 -2.98
CA CYS A 37 6.02 2.32 -3.81
C CYS A 37 5.31 1.62 -4.97
N VAL A 38 4.02 1.84 -5.13
CA VAL A 38 3.21 1.33 -6.23
C VAL A 38 2.97 2.46 -7.24
N VAL A 39 3.55 2.30 -8.43
CA VAL A 39 3.35 3.24 -9.55
C VAL A 39 2.11 2.85 -10.34
N GLY A 40 1.07 3.66 -10.21
CA GLY A 40 -0.26 3.47 -10.77
C GLY A 40 -1.18 2.74 -9.79
N ALA A 41 -2.35 3.31 -9.52
CA ALA A 41 -3.44 2.75 -8.73
C ALA A 41 -4.52 2.08 -9.61
N GLY A 42 -4.15 1.68 -10.83
CA GLY A 42 -5.00 0.92 -11.75
C GLY A 42 -5.24 -0.53 -11.32
N GLY A 43 -5.54 -1.44 -12.26
CA GLY A 43 -5.91 -2.83 -11.91
C GLY A 43 -4.78 -3.62 -11.24
N LEU A 44 -3.56 -3.50 -11.77
CA LEU A 44 -2.37 -4.14 -11.21
C LEU A 44 -1.98 -3.52 -9.86
N GLY A 45 -1.95 -2.18 -9.80
CA GLY A 45 -1.67 -1.46 -8.57
C GLY A 45 -2.67 -1.75 -7.47
N SER A 46 -3.95 -1.90 -7.83
CA SER A 46 -5.00 -2.30 -6.89
C SER A 46 -4.73 -3.66 -6.27
N ALA A 47 -4.44 -4.67 -7.10
CA ALA A 47 -4.12 -6.01 -6.61
C ALA A 47 -2.86 -6.00 -5.72
N ALA A 48 -1.81 -5.30 -6.12
CA ALA A 48 -0.57 -5.23 -5.37
C ALA A 48 -0.73 -4.49 -4.03
N ALA A 49 -1.27 -3.26 -4.05
CA ALA A 49 -1.34 -2.40 -2.87
C ALA A 49 -2.20 -2.99 -1.75
N ILE A 50 -3.32 -3.63 -2.09
CA ILE A 50 -4.20 -4.28 -1.10
C ILE A 50 -3.43 -5.37 -0.34
N TYR A 51 -2.69 -6.23 -1.04
CA TYR A 51 -1.96 -7.31 -0.38
C TYR A 51 -0.70 -6.80 0.34
N LEU A 52 -0.02 -5.77 -0.16
CA LEU A 52 1.10 -5.15 0.56
C LEU A 52 0.63 -4.53 1.89
N ALA A 53 -0.48 -3.79 1.87
CA ALA A 53 -1.06 -3.23 3.09
C ALA A 53 -1.56 -4.33 4.03
N ALA A 54 -2.29 -5.33 3.53
CA ALA A 54 -2.78 -6.45 4.34
C ALA A 54 -1.64 -7.30 4.95
N ALA A 55 -0.52 -7.44 4.24
CA ALA A 55 0.67 -8.11 4.74
C ALA A 55 1.39 -7.34 5.84
N GLY A 56 1.06 -6.04 6.02
CA GLY A 56 1.68 -5.18 7.02
C GLY A 56 2.99 -4.58 6.55
N VAL A 57 3.11 -4.23 5.26
CA VAL A 57 4.17 -3.29 4.82
C VAL A 57 3.94 -1.97 5.55
N GLY A 58 4.94 -1.48 6.27
CA GLY A 58 4.79 -0.34 7.18
C GLY A 58 4.58 1.00 6.50
N ARG A 59 5.16 1.19 5.31
CA ARG A 59 4.97 2.42 4.51
C ARG A 59 4.67 2.08 3.05
N LEU A 60 3.59 2.63 2.51
CA LEU A 60 3.14 2.35 1.14
C LEU A 60 2.91 3.64 0.37
N GLY A 61 3.73 3.89 -0.64
CA GLY A 61 3.59 5.02 -1.54
C GLY A 61 2.67 4.67 -2.71
N ILE A 62 1.67 5.51 -3.03
CA ILE A 62 0.80 5.33 -4.19
C ILE A 62 0.95 6.53 -5.12
N ALA A 63 1.46 6.30 -6.33
CA ALA A 63 1.62 7.37 -7.34
C ALA A 63 0.66 7.17 -8.51
N ASP A 64 -0.32 8.05 -8.66
CA ASP A 64 -1.27 8.04 -9.78
C ASP A 64 -1.82 9.45 -10.04
N GLY A 65 -1.89 9.85 -11.31
CA GLY A 65 -2.38 11.16 -11.72
C GLY A 65 -3.81 11.15 -12.28
N GLU A 66 -4.50 10.02 -12.22
CA GLU A 66 -5.85 9.84 -12.78
C GLU A 66 -6.94 9.89 -11.70
N VAL A 67 -8.17 9.98 -12.17
CA VAL A 67 -9.39 9.89 -11.36
C VAL A 67 -10.08 8.55 -11.54
N VAL A 68 -10.93 8.17 -10.59
CA VAL A 68 -11.71 6.94 -10.67
C VAL A 68 -12.81 7.07 -11.73
N GLU A 69 -12.90 6.07 -12.62
CA GLU A 69 -13.94 5.98 -13.64
C GLU A 69 -14.78 4.71 -13.47
N LEU A 70 -16.09 4.81 -13.75
CA LEU A 70 -17.02 3.67 -13.65
C LEU A 70 -16.58 2.45 -14.48
N SER A 71 -16.08 2.69 -15.71
CA SER A 71 -15.60 1.65 -16.63
C SER A 71 -14.39 0.88 -16.09
N ASN A 72 -13.70 1.44 -15.10
CA ASN A 72 -12.47 0.90 -14.54
C ASN A 72 -12.74 0.02 -13.30
N LEU A 73 -13.91 0.14 -12.67
CA LEU A 73 -14.25 -0.56 -11.42
C LEU A 73 -14.35 -2.08 -11.56
N GLN A 74 -14.50 -2.63 -12.77
CA GLN A 74 -14.49 -4.08 -12.99
C GLN A 74 -13.15 -4.75 -12.62
N ARG A 75 -12.06 -3.98 -12.50
CA ARG A 75 -10.72 -4.48 -12.17
C ARG A 75 -9.92 -3.65 -11.17
N GLN A 76 -10.33 -2.41 -10.87
CA GLN A 76 -9.62 -1.51 -9.95
C GLN A 76 -10.22 -1.58 -8.55
N ILE A 77 -9.95 -2.69 -7.87
CA ILE A 77 -10.58 -3.05 -6.60
C ILE A 77 -10.17 -2.19 -5.39
N LEU A 78 -9.23 -1.24 -5.55
CA LEU A 78 -8.99 -0.20 -4.54
C LEU A 78 -10.14 0.80 -4.43
N HIS A 79 -10.93 0.93 -5.50
CA HIS A 79 -11.93 1.99 -5.66
C HIS A 79 -13.35 1.44 -5.62
N GLY A 80 -14.29 2.24 -5.12
CA GLY A 80 -15.71 1.92 -5.13
C GLY A 80 -16.52 2.84 -6.05
N THR A 81 -17.79 2.48 -6.29
CA THR A 81 -18.75 3.35 -6.99
C THR A 81 -18.86 4.76 -6.38
N PRO A 82 -18.82 4.95 -5.05
CA PRO A 82 -18.82 6.29 -4.45
C PRO A 82 -17.59 7.14 -4.80
N ASP A 83 -16.51 6.52 -5.31
CA ASP A 83 -15.27 7.21 -5.60
C ASP A 83 -15.19 7.78 -7.03
N VAL A 84 -16.16 7.48 -7.90
CA VAL A 84 -16.15 7.96 -9.29
C VAL A 84 -15.98 9.49 -9.34
N GLY A 85 -14.96 9.95 -10.07
CA GLY A 85 -14.57 11.36 -10.17
C GLY A 85 -13.57 11.84 -9.11
N ARG A 86 -13.30 11.07 -8.05
CA ARG A 86 -12.23 11.37 -7.08
C ARG A 86 -10.86 10.97 -7.65
N ALA A 87 -9.80 11.62 -7.18
CA ALA A 87 -8.44 11.19 -7.46
C ALA A 87 -8.22 9.74 -6.99
N LYS A 88 -7.61 8.91 -7.84
CA LYS A 88 -7.35 7.50 -7.50
C LYS A 88 -6.49 7.38 -6.24
N THR A 89 -5.52 8.26 -6.08
CA THR A 89 -4.66 8.31 -4.90
C THR A 89 -5.43 8.54 -3.61
N ALA A 90 -6.39 9.46 -3.59
CA ALA A 90 -7.23 9.72 -2.42
C ALA A 90 -8.15 8.54 -2.08
N SER A 91 -8.77 7.91 -3.09
CA SER A 91 -9.57 6.69 -2.89
C SER A 91 -8.70 5.52 -2.39
N ALA A 92 -7.49 5.37 -2.94
CA ALA A 92 -6.54 4.35 -2.52
C ALA A 92 -6.09 4.55 -1.06
N GLU A 93 -5.71 5.76 -0.67
CA GLU A 93 -5.32 6.09 0.71
C GLU A 93 -6.42 5.75 1.71
N GLU A 94 -7.66 6.15 1.43
CA GLU A 94 -8.80 5.86 2.29
C GLU A 94 -9.04 4.36 2.43
N THR A 95 -9.02 3.61 1.31
CA THR A 95 -9.22 2.16 1.32
C THR A 95 -8.10 1.42 2.05
N LEU A 96 -6.85 1.79 1.81
CA LEU A 96 -5.68 1.12 2.39
C LEU A 96 -5.55 1.42 3.89
N SER A 97 -5.77 2.68 4.30
CA SER A 97 -5.76 3.08 5.71
C SER A 97 -6.88 2.41 6.49
N ARG A 98 -8.06 2.25 5.88
CA ARG A 98 -9.19 1.52 6.47
C ARG A 98 -8.90 0.01 6.57
N LEU A 99 -8.24 -0.57 5.57
CA LEU A 99 -7.87 -1.98 5.56
C LEU A 99 -6.86 -2.32 6.66
N ASN A 100 -5.81 -1.50 6.77
CA ASN A 100 -4.75 -1.73 7.75
C ASN A 100 -4.15 -0.41 8.29
N PRO A 101 -4.51 0.02 9.50
CA PRO A 101 -3.99 1.25 10.10
C PRO A 101 -2.51 1.18 10.50
N ASP A 102 -1.89 -0.01 10.51
CA ASP A 102 -0.44 -0.14 10.70
C ASP A 102 0.37 0.31 9.46
N CYS A 103 -0.28 0.46 8.30
CA CYS A 103 0.35 0.88 7.05
C CYS A 103 0.20 2.39 6.87
N ALA A 104 1.32 3.12 6.94
CA ALA A 104 1.36 4.54 6.62
C ALA A 104 1.33 4.73 5.10
N VAL A 105 0.22 5.25 4.58
CA VAL A 105 0.04 5.48 3.14
C VAL A 105 0.48 6.89 2.78
N GLU A 106 1.32 7.03 1.75
CA GLU A 106 1.77 8.31 1.21
C GLU A 106 1.33 8.41 -0.25
N VAL A 107 0.75 9.55 -0.65
CA VAL A 107 0.16 9.71 -1.98
C VAL A 107 0.89 10.72 -2.84
N PHE A 108 1.03 10.41 -4.13
CA PHE A 108 1.59 11.28 -5.15
C PHE A 108 0.55 11.46 -6.27
N PRO A 109 -0.32 12.48 -6.20
CA PRO A 109 -1.48 12.66 -7.11
C PRO A 109 -1.11 13.17 -8.51
N GLU A 110 0.17 13.10 -8.88
CA GLU A 110 0.69 13.61 -10.15
C GLU A 110 1.14 12.46 -11.04
N ARG A 111 0.96 12.63 -12.35
CA ARG A 111 1.53 11.72 -13.32
C ARG A 111 3.06 11.75 -13.21
N LEU A 112 3.66 10.60 -12.92
CA LEU A 112 5.12 10.51 -12.90
C LEU A 112 5.71 10.79 -14.28
N THR A 113 6.71 11.65 -14.29
CA THR A 113 7.48 12.02 -15.47
C THR A 113 8.95 11.68 -15.25
N ALA A 114 9.75 11.69 -16.32
CA ALA A 114 11.20 11.54 -16.20
C ALA A 114 11.84 12.58 -15.25
N ALA A 115 11.20 13.75 -15.10
CA ALA A 115 11.66 14.81 -14.20
C ALA A 115 11.32 14.53 -12.72
N SER A 116 10.13 13.99 -12.42
CA SER A 116 9.66 13.77 -11.04
C SER A 116 10.00 12.38 -10.49
N ILE A 117 10.17 11.37 -11.34
CA ILE A 117 10.27 9.95 -10.93
C ILE A 117 11.44 9.69 -9.96
N ARG A 118 12.59 10.35 -10.16
CA ARG A 118 13.75 10.15 -9.28
C ARG A 118 13.55 10.70 -7.88
N GLN A 119 12.74 11.76 -7.74
CA GLN A 119 12.43 12.33 -6.45
C GLN A 119 11.40 11.46 -5.72
N VAL A 120 10.33 11.05 -6.42
CA VAL A 120 9.24 10.24 -5.84
C VAL A 120 9.72 8.84 -5.42
N LEU A 121 10.56 8.20 -6.24
CA LEU A 121 11.01 6.82 -5.98
C LEU A 121 12.21 6.75 -5.02
N ARG A 122 12.72 7.87 -4.52
CA ARG A 122 13.90 7.86 -3.64
C ARG A 122 13.52 7.35 -2.24
N GLY A 123 14.26 6.35 -1.76
CA GLY A 123 14.18 5.91 -0.36
C GLY A 123 13.08 4.88 -0.06
N TRP A 124 12.46 4.32 -1.10
CA TRP A 124 11.64 3.11 -1.00
C TRP A 124 12.52 1.87 -1.08
N ASP A 125 12.20 0.82 -0.31
CA ASP A 125 12.95 -0.43 -0.36
C ASP A 125 12.65 -1.22 -1.64
N VAL A 126 11.40 -1.13 -2.12
CA VAL A 126 10.90 -1.77 -3.34
C VAL A 126 9.98 -0.82 -4.12
N VAL A 127 10.03 -0.90 -5.45
CA VAL A 127 9.10 -0.24 -6.39
C VAL A 127 8.53 -1.27 -7.34
#